data_AF-A0A4Y2WZ67-F1
#
_entry.id   AF-A0A4Y2WZ67-F1
#
_cell.length_a   1.000
_cell.length_b   1.000
_cell.length_c   1.000
_cell.angle_alpha   90.00
_cell.angle_beta   90.00
_cell.angle_gamma   90.00
#
_symmetry.space_group_name_H-M   'P 1'
#
loop_
_entity.id
_entity.type
_entity.pdbx_description
1 polymer ?
#
loop_
_entity_poly.entity_id
_entity_poly.type
_entity_poly.pdbx_seq_one_letter_code
_entity_poly.pdbx_strand_id
1 'polypeptide(L)'
;MFKAVDLSKLVTFFTIFHNDKPVDWLLDHMIQTKVCRFDRDSKDCRKQKDNVWIHYRPSLFQHVGTHSSLKGKVQKLTDKQFGKTLTRYPLRNPKAILRTTLRMYGD
;
A
#
# COMPACT_ATOMS: atom_id res chain seq x y z
N MET A 1 -6.33 4.97 -8.47
CA MET A 1 -5.94 5.71 -7.24
C MET A 1 -6.81 6.95 -7.12
N PHE A 2 -7.11 7.39 -5.90
CA PHE A 2 -7.89 8.60 -5.65
C PHE A 2 -7.32 9.79 -6.42
N LYS A 3 -8.17 10.47 -7.19
CA LYS A 3 -7.78 11.72 -7.82
C LYS A 3 -7.70 12.79 -6.74
N ALA A 4 -6.93 13.86 -6.97
CA ALA A 4 -6.88 14.99 -6.03
C ALA A 4 -8.29 15.54 -5.70
N VAL A 5 -9.22 15.45 -6.67
CA VAL A 5 -10.64 15.84 -6.50
C VAL A 5 -11.37 14.99 -5.45
N ASP A 6 -10.95 13.75 -5.22
CA ASP A 6 -11.55 12.87 -4.20
C ASP A 6 -10.98 13.11 -2.79
N LEU A 7 -9.94 13.95 -2.65
CA LEU A 7 -9.20 14.11 -1.39
C LEU A 7 -10.09 14.65 -0.26
N SER A 8 -10.95 15.63 -0.54
CA SER A 8 -11.84 16.21 0.48
C SER A 8 -12.82 15.18 1.07
N LYS A 9 -13.36 14.31 0.21
CA LYS A 9 -14.25 13.21 0.62
C LYS A 9 -13.52 12.20 1.49
N LEU A 10 -12.28 11.86 1.11
CA LEU A 10 -11.43 10.94 1.86
C LEU A 10 -11.12 11.50 3.25
N VAL A 11 -10.67 12.75 3.33
CA VAL A 11 -10.36 13.42 4.61
C VAL A 11 -11.60 13.43 5.51
N THR A 12 -12.75 13.86 4.97
CA THR A 12 -14.01 13.91 5.74
C THR A 12 -14.39 12.55 6.29
N PHE A 13 -14.34 11.49 5.46
CA PHE A 13 -14.64 10.12 5.89
C PHE A 13 -13.70 9.67 7.03
N PHE A 14 -12.41 9.96 6.91
CA PHE A 14 -11.44 9.59 7.93
C PHE A 14 -11.63 10.37 9.23
N THR A 15 -11.88 11.67 9.16
CA THR A 15 -12.13 12.49 10.35
C THR A 15 -13.29 11.93 11.16
N ILE A 16 -14.36 11.48 10.50
CA ILE A 16 -15.54 10.92 11.17
C ILE A 16 -15.22 9.58 11.87
N PHE A 17 -14.44 8.69 11.24
CA PHE A 17 -14.34 7.29 11.68
C PHE A 17 -12.96 6.83 12.19
N HIS A 18 -11.96 7.72 12.27
CA HIS A 18 -10.58 7.35 12.65
C HIS A 18 -10.43 6.72 14.04
N ASN A 19 -11.32 7.05 14.99
CA ASN A 19 -11.27 6.48 16.35
C ASN A 19 -11.92 5.10 16.44
N ASP A 20 -12.87 4.79 15.56
CA ASP A 20 -13.66 3.56 15.65
C ASP A 20 -13.00 2.39 14.94
N LYS A 21 -12.22 2.67 13.89
CA LYS A 21 -11.66 1.64 13.01
C LYS A 21 -10.24 1.98 12.57
N PRO A 22 -9.38 0.97 12.38
CA PRO A 22 -8.04 1.18 11.83
C PRO A 22 -8.12 1.68 10.38
N VAL A 23 -7.06 2.38 9.97
CA VAL A 23 -6.94 3.05 8.66
C VAL A 23 -7.24 2.14 7.47
N ASP A 24 -6.75 0.89 7.49
CA ASP A 24 -6.93 -0.05 6.37
C ASP A 24 -8.41 -0.40 6.17
N TRP A 25 -9.16 -0.53 7.26
CA TRP A 25 -10.59 -0.80 7.20
C TRP A 25 -11.35 0.42 6.69
N LEU A 26 -10.93 1.63 7.06
CA LEU A 26 -11.55 2.86 6.56
C LEU A 26 -11.36 3.00 5.05
N LEU A 27 -10.17 2.72 4.54
CA LEU A 27 -9.91 2.70 3.09
C LEU A 27 -10.82 1.68 2.38
N ASP A 28 -10.89 0.45 2.92
CA ASP A 28 -11.70 -0.61 2.34
C ASP A 28 -13.19 -0.27 2.31
N HIS A 29 -13.73 0.23 3.43
CA HIS A 29 -15.12 0.64 3.53
C HIS A 29 -15.44 1.81 2.61
N MET A 30 -14.58 2.82 2.54
CA MET A 30 -14.82 3.96 1.65
C MET A 30 -14.89 3.52 0.18
N ILE A 31 -14.01 2.62 -0.25
CA ILE A 31 -14.06 2.04 -1.60
C ILE A 31 -15.32 1.20 -1.79
N GLN A 32 -15.67 0.37 -0.81
CA GLN A 32 -16.90 -0.43 -0.84
C GLN A 32 -18.14 0.47 -0.99
N THR A 33 -18.26 1.53 -0.21
CA THR A 33 -19.37 2.49 -0.29
C THR A 33 -19.41 3.23 -1.63
N LYS A 34 -18.25 3.52 -2.24
CA LYS A 34 -18.19 4.22 -3.53
C LYS A 34 -18.56 3.32 -4.72
N VAL A 35 -18.29 2.02 -4.63
CA VAL A 35 -18.24 1.14 -5.81
C VAL A 35 -19.26 -0.01 -5.74
N CYS A 36 -19.56 -0.51 -4.55
CA CYS A 36 -20.48 -1.62 -4.37
C CYS A 36 -21.91 -1.15 -4.26
N ARG A 37 -22.81 -1.80 -5.00
CA ARG A 37 -24.24 -1.54 -4.93
C ARG A 37 -24.94 -2.60 -4.08
N PHE A 38 -25.96 -2.20 -3.33
CA PHE A 38 -26.72 -3.09 -2.45
C PHE A 38 -27.64 -4.07 -3.21
N ASP A 39 -28.00 -3.76 -4.47
CA ASP A 39 -28.84 -4.61 -5.33
C ASP A 39 -28.07 -5.74 -6.03
N ARG A 40 -26.75 -5.83 -5.82
CA ARG A 40 -25.87 -6.80 -6.48
C ARG A 40 -25.24 -7.76 -5.48
N ASP A 41 -24.88 -8.95 -5.97
CA ASP A 41 -24.21 -9.95 -5.15
C ASP A 41 -22.79 -9.51 -4.74
N SER A 42 -22.34 -10.04 -3.61
CA SER A 42 -21.01 -9.87 -3.03
C SER A 42 -19.86 -10.12 -4.01
N LYS A 43 -20.02 -11.05 -4.96
CA LYS A 43 -19.04 -11.34 -6.02
C LYS A 43 -18.86 -10.17 -6.98
N ASP A 44 -19.95 -9.50 -7.34
CA ASP A 44 -19.90 -8.33 -8.23
C ASP A 44 -19.20 -7.17 -7.52
N CYS A 45 -19.55 -6.91 -6.25
CA CYS A 45 -18.86 -5.93 -5.41
C CYS A 45 -17.35 -6.18 -5.37
N ARG A 46 -16.92 -7.43 -5.15
CA ARG A 46 -15.49 -7.77 -5.12
C ARG A 46 -14.80 -7.49 -6.46
N LYS A 47 -15.41 -7.89 -7.58
CA LYS A 47 -14.89 -7.60 -8.93
C LYS A 47 -14.77 -6.11 -9.18
N GLN A 48 -15.77 -5.33 -8.79
CA GLN A 48 -15.74 -3.88 -8.96
C GLN A 48 -14.66 -3.23 -8.08
N LYS A 49 -14.50 -3.66 -6.83
CA LYS A 49 -13.40 -3.21 -5.95
C LYS A 49 -12.03 -3.49 -6.59
N ASP A 50 -11.81 -4.70 -7.09
CA ASP A 50 -10.55 -5.10 -7.74
C ASP A 50 -10.20 -4.24 -8.97
N ASN A 51 -11.20 -3.72 -9.69
CA ASN A 51 -10.98 -2.84 -10.84
C ASN A 51 -10.47 -1.44 -10.44
N VAL A 52 -10.82 -0.94 -9.25
CA VAL A 52 -10.43 0.40 -8.78
C VAL A 52 -9.24 0.35 -7.83
N TRP A 53 -9.06 -0.77 -7.14
CA TRP A 53 -7.99 -0.99 -6.18
C TRP A 53 -6.69 -1.31 -6.91
N ILE A 54 -5.69 -0.45 -6.75
CA ILE A 54 -4.39 -0.68 -7.38
C ILE A 54 -3.65 -1.72 -6.56
N HIS A 55 -3.37 -2.85 -7.20
CA HIS A 55 -2.46 -3.86 -6.67
C HIS A 55 -1.17 -3.86 -7.50
N TYR A 56 -0.05 -3.61 -6.85
CA TYR A 56 1.26 -3.76 -7.49
C TYR A 56 1.71 -5.22 -7.36
N ARG A 57 2.08 -5.85 -8.48
CA ARG A 57 2.57 -7.23 -8.54
C ARG A 57 3.94 -7.26 -9.22
N PRO A 58 5.00 -7.75 -8.55
CA PRO A 58 5.03 -8.23 -7.16
C PRO A 58 4.82 -7.09 -6.14
N SER A 59 4.44 -7.39 -4.89
CA SER A 59 4.34 -6.37 -3.83
C SER A 59 5.65 -5.59 -3.73
N LEU A 60 5.55 -4.25 -3.62
CA LEU A 60 6.72 -3.37 -3.46
C LEU A 60 7.44 -3.63 -2.14
N PHE A 61 6.68 -3.87 -1.08
CA PHE A 61 7.17 -4.27 0.22
C PHE A 61 6.99 -5.78 0.32
N GLN A 62 8.07 -6.51 0.10
CA GLN A 62 8.10 -7.93 0.39
C GLN A 62 8.73 -8.10 1.77
N HIS A 63 7.99 -8.68 2.70
CA HIS A 63 8.59 -9.07 3.96
C HIS A 63 9.47 -10.30 3.71
N VAL A 64 10.75 -10.17 4.02
CA VAL A 64 11.76 -11.23 3.90
C VAL A 64 12.19 -11.63 5.30
N GLY A 65 12.04 -12.92 5.63
CA GLY A 65 12.41 -13.48 6.92
C GLY A 65 11.22 -14.04 7.71
N THR A 66 11.50 -15.08 8.51
CA THR A 66 10.51 -15.78 9.35
C THR A 66 10.53 -15.32 10.79
N HIS A 67 11.59 -14.60 11.21
CA HIS A 67 11.80 -14.14 12.57
C HIS A 67 11.38 -12.68 12.71
N SER A 68 10.43 -12.42 13.61
CA SER A 68 10.03 -11.07 13.98
C SER A 68 10.91 -10.53 15.10
N SER A 69 11.02 -9.20 15.19
CA SER A 69 11.59 -8.51 16.36
C SER A 69 10.76 -8.69 17.64
N LEU A 70 9.48 -9.07 17.51
CA LEU A 70 8.61 -9.36 18.65
C LEU A 70 8.88 -10.78 19.16
N LYS A 71 9.24 -10.91 20.44
CA LYS A 71 9.63 -12.19 21.07
C LYS A 71 8.55 -13.26 20.85
N GLY A 72 8.94 -14.37 20.25
CA GLY A 72 8.06 -15.53 19.99
C GLY A 72 7.16 -15.42 18.76
N LYS A 73 7.16 -14.31 18.02
CA LYS A 73 6.36 -14.17 16.81
C LYS A 73 7.12 -14.70 15.59
N VAL A 74 6.70 -15.86 15.10
CA VAL A 74 7.18 -16.44 13.83
C VAL A 74 6.23 -16.01 12.71
N GLN A 75 6.75 -15.26 11.74
CA GLN A 75 5.96 -14.76 10.62
C GLN A 75 6.01 -15.74 9.45
N LYS A 76 4.96 -16.56 9.31
CA LYS A 76 4.83 -17.55 8.22
C LYS A 76 4.07 -17.00 7.00
N LEU A 77 3.52 -15.78 7.10
CA LEU A 77 2.74 -15.17 6.03
C LEU A 77 3.68 -14.71 4.91
N THR A 78 3.59 -15.35 3.75
CA THR A 78 4.30 -14.95 2.54
C THR A 78 3.31 -14.56 1.46
N ASP A 79 3.69 -13.62 0.61
CA ASP A 79 2.88 -13.29 -0.56
C ASP A 79 2.81 -14.50 -1.50
N LYS A 80 1.65 -14.78 -2.09
CA LYS A 80 1.44 -15.96 -2.96
C LYS A 80 2.34 -15.96 -4.21
N GLN A 81 2.84 -14.79 -4.60
CA GLN A 81 3.73 -14.57 -5.74
C GLN A 81 5.18 -14.34 -5.31
N PHE A 82 5.48 -14.42 -4.01
CA PHE A 82 6.84 -14.30 -3.48
C PHE A 82 7.74 -15.37 -4.11
N GLY A 83 8.85 -14.94 -4.73
CA GLY A 83 9.80 -15.80 -5.44
C GLY A 83 9.35 -16.33 -6.81
N LYS A 84 8.12 -16.04 -7.27
CA LYS A 84 7.59 -16.51 -8.57
C LYS A 84 7.81 -15.53 -9.73
N THR A 85 7.98 -14.25 -9.42
CA THR A 85 8.31 -13.19 -10.38
C THR A 85 9.77 -12.78 -10.22
N LEU A 86 10.46 -12.52 -11.34
CA LEU A 86 11.80 -11.91 -11.35
C LEU A 86 11.75 -10.59 -10.57
N THR A 87 12.30 -10.57 -9.36
CA THR A 87 12.37 -9.39 -8.48
C THR A 87 13.34 -8.31 -8.98
N ARG A 88 14.06 -8.58 -10.06
CA ARG A 88 15.08 -7.69 -10.62
C ARG A 88 14.62 -7.14 -11.95
N TYR A 89 13.84 -6.07 -11.91
CA TYR A 89 13.90 -5.11 -13.01
C TYR A 89 15.25 -4.39 -12.86
N PRO A 90 16.09 -4.32 -13.91
CA PRO A 90 17.26 -3.45 -13.88
C PRO A 90 16.77 -2.00 -13.83
N LEU A 91 16.46 -1.51 -12.64
CA LEU A 91 16.22 -0.09 -12.42
C LEU A 91 17.53 0.61 -12.74
N ARG A 92 17.54 1.34 -13.86
CA ARG A 92 18.65 2.20 -14.24
C ARG A 92 18.62 3.41 -13.31
N ASN A 93 19.02 3.22 -12.06
CA ASN A 93 19.09 4.32 -11.09
C ASN A 93 20.11 5.33 -11.61
N PRO A 94 19.71 6.56 -11.99
CA PRO A 94 20.67 7.56 -12.42
C PRO A 94 21.66 7.83 -11.29
N LYS A 95 22.93 8.12 -11.64
CA LYS A 95 23.93 8.47 -10.63
C LYS A 95 23.46 9.69 -9.84
N ALA A 96 23.48 9.59 -8.52
CA ALA A 96 23.17 10.72 -7.66
C ALA A 96 24.20 11.83 -7.89
N ILE A 97 23.73 13.07 -8.08
CA ILE A 97 24.58 14.26 -8.13
C ILE A 97 24.61 14.83 -6.72
N LEU A 98 25.75 14.70 -6.05
CA LEU A 98 25.97 15.27 -4.71
C LEU A 98 26.59 16.67 -4.86
N ARG A 99 25.92 17.69 -4.30
CA ARG A 99 26.49 19.02 -4.12
C ARG A 99 26.37 19.35 -2.64
N THR A 100 27.48 19.70 -2.01
CA THR A 100 27.51 20.14 -0.62
C THR A 100 28.33 21.41 -0.50
N THR A 101 27.88 22.32 0.36
CA THR A 101 28.61 23.52 0.78
C THR A 101 29.39 23.28 2.09
N LEU A 102 29.30 22.07 2.66
CA LEU A 102 30.06 21.70 3.85
C LEU A 102 31.54 21.69 3.50
N ARG A 103 32.30 22.50 4.24
CA ARG A 103 33.76 22.46 4.21
C ARG A 103 34.22 21.21 4.94
N MET A 104 35.18 20.50 4.37
CA MET A 104 35.83 19.38 5.05
C MET A 104 36.59 19.94 6.26
N TYR A 105 36.51 19.28 7.41
CA TYR A 105 37.27 19.71 8.58
C TYR A 105 38.74 19.32 8.36
N GLY A 106 39.62 20.31 8.13
CA GLY A 106 41.06 20.11 7.98
C GLY A 106 41.73 20.71 6.74
N ASP A 107 40.97 21.36 5.85
CA ASP A 107 41.49 22.23 4.78
C ASP A 107 41.30 23.72 5.14
#